data_AF-A0A2D4WTG5-F1
#
_entry.id   AF-A0A2D4WTG5-F1
#
_cell.length_a   1.000
_cell.length_b   1.000
_cell.length_c   1.000
_cell.angle_alpha   90.00
_cell.angle_beta   90.00
_cell.angle_gamma   90.00
#
_symmetry.space_group_name_H-M   'P 1'
#
loop_
_entity.id
_entity.type
_entity.pdbx_description
1 polymer ?
#
loop_
_entity_poly.entity_id
_entity_poly.type
_entity_poly.pdbx_seq_one_letter_code
_entity_poly.pdbx_strand_id
1 'polypeptide(L)'
;MVNDMKILTLRILLPMLLLVIAASQLQIGGNALPIWISTLSLKNDFNPATTLKFLIAVELCLSVLLFFFGHKLTRLAQAILCIVAFVALAECSAGVKRGEVTSIVTSSIIAMISLTLLCLASGSKRERTDADDLKSERNTNGIAVFACMILCFVAIAVPLNRSLAPRTISDGAIMSRDTPAANSGSRIIEMNPMQWVGRPLIETPIGQFTPDALGQLGEKGVLILYNPRCGTCHDMFDVHFSEGSDLPLVAIDVPPTEEAIVLESEYDDEVDCPTCIFMSLPQGPLWLVGVPYVMTVENGVITCVAMDGPGECL
;
A
#
# COMPACT_ATOMS: atom_id res chain seq x y z
N MET A 1 16.83 -30.18 -29.59
CA MET A 1 16.11 -28.89 -29.78
C MET A 1 15.02 -28.65 -28.73
N VAL A 2 14.00 -29.51 -28.57
CA VAL A 2 12.92 -29.27 -27.57
C VAL A 2 13.43 -29.30 -26.11
N ASN A 3 14.33 -30.22 -25.77
CA ASN A 3 14.93 -30.27 -24.42
C ASN A 3 15.83 -29.06 -24.13
N ASP A 4 16.60 -28.59 -25.12
CA ASP A 4 17.50 -27.43 -24.97
C ASP A 4 16.70 -26.16 -24.65
N MET A 5 15.56 -25.97 -25.33
CA MET A 5 14.67 -24.84 -25.10
C MET A 5 14.04 -24.87 -23.70
N LYS A 6 13.68 -26.05 -23.18
CA LYS A 6 13.18 -26.20 -21.80
C LYS A 6 14.24 -25.84 -20.77
N ILE A 7 15.46 -26.33 -20.96
CA ILE A 7 16.57 -26.04 -20.05
C ILE A 7 16.86 -24.55 -20.04
N LEU A 8 16.90 -23.91 -21.21
CA LEU A 8 17.08 -22.46 -21.33
C LEU A 8 15.98 -21.69 -20.58
N THR A 9 14.72 -22.07 -20.81
CA THR A 9 13.55 -21.41 -20.22
C THR A 9 13.56 -21.49 -18.69
N LEU A 10 13.78 -22.69 -18.15
CA LEU A 10 13.72 -22.92 -16.71
C LEU A 10 14.94 -22.41 -15.97
N ARG A 11 16.13 -22.45 -16.60
CA ARG A 11 17.39 -22.09 -15.95
C ARG A 11 17.70 -20.60 -16.05
N ILE A 12 17.25 -19.91 -17.09
CA ILE A 12 17.62 -18.51 -17.34
C ILE A 12 16.40 -17.60 -17.26
N LEU A 13 15.34 -17.88 -18.02
CA LEU A 13 14.20 -16.96 -18.12
C LEU A 13 13.43 -16.83 -16.80
N LEU A 14 13.16 -17.95 -16.12
CA LEU A 14 12.43 -17.91 -14.85
C LEU A 14 13.21 -17.20 -13.72
N PRO A 15 14.49 -17.51 -13.45
CA PRO A 15 15.28 -16.76 -12.48
C PRO A 15 15.37 -15.26 -12.79
N MET A 16 15.53 -14.90 -14.05
CA MET A 16 15.54 -13.49 -14.49
C MET A 16 14.20 -12.80 -14.22
N LEU A 17 13.08 -13.49 -14.48
CA LEU A 17 11.75 -12.95 -14.17
C LEU A 17 11.60 -12.67 -12.67
N LEU A 18 11.97 -13.61 -11.81
CA LEU A 18 11.91 -13.42 -10.35
C LEU A 18 12.82 -12.27 -9.88
N LEU A 19 14.00 -12.13 -10.49
CA LEU A 19 14.92 -11.05 -10.16
C LEU A 19 14.35 -9.68 -10.56
N VAL A 20 13.69 -9.59 -11.73
CA VAL A 20 12.99 -8.37 -12.18
C VAL A 20 11.84 -8.02 -11.24
N ILE A 21 11.05 -9.01 -10.81
CA ILE A 21 9.95 -8.79 -9.85
C ILE A 21 10.52 -8.26 -8.52
N ALA A 22 11.51 -8.93 -7.94
CA ALA A 22 12.15 -8.50 -6.68
C ALA A 22 12.77 -7.10 -6.78
N ALA A 23 13.43 -6.78 -7.90
CA ALA A 23 13.99 -5.46 -8.15
C ALA A 23 12.91 -4.38 -8.27
N SER A 24 11.80 -4.68 -8.95
CA SER A 24 10.66 -3.75 -9.04
C SER A 24 10.01 -3.52 -7.67
N GLN A 25 9.88 -4.56 -6.84
CA GLN A 25 9.35 -4.46 -5.48
C GLN A 25 10.23 -3.58 -4.59
N LEU A 26 11.56 -3.69 -4.72
CA LEU A 26 12.51 -2.83 -4.00
C LEU A 26 12.39 -1.35 -4.40
N GLN A 27 12.11 -1.06 -5.67
CA GLN A 27 11.97 0.32 -6.17
C GLN A 27 10.64 0.96 -5.76
N ILE A 28 9.54 0.19 -5.84
CA ILE A 28 8.19 0.67 -5.53
C ILE A 28 7.97 0.78 -4.00
N GLY A 29 8.64 -0.06 -3.20
CA GLY A 29 8.49 -0.06 -1.75
C GLY A 29 7.18 -0.74 -1.30
N GLY A 30 6.61 -0.31 -0.17
CA GLY A 30 5.46 -0.96 0.47
C GLY A 30 4.22 -1.16 -0.42
N ASN A 31 4.09 -0.37 -1.49
CA ASN A 31 2.99 -0.47 -2.46
C ASN A 31 3.12 -1.67 -3.41
N ALA A 32 4.31 -2.28 -3.50
CA ALA A 32 4.53 -3.45 -4.33
C ALA A 32 3.92 -4.75 -3.76
N LEU A 33 3.51 -4.72 -2.48
CA LEU A 33 2.97 -5.91 -1.81
C LEU A 33 1.56 -6.22 -2.34
N PRO A 34 1.33 -7.44 -2.88
CA PRO A 34 -0.01 -7.87 -3.30
C PRO A 34 -1.04 -7.65 -2.20
N ILE A 35 -2.23 -7.19 -2.57
CA ILE A 35 -3.22 -6.66 -1.63
C ILE A 35 -3.73 -7.74 -0.68
N TRP A 36 -3.87 -8.95 -1.19
CA TRP A 36 -4.30 -10.09 -0.38
C TRP A 36 -3.22 -10.45 0.65
N ILE A 37 -1.93 -10.32 0.31
CA ILE A 37 -0.82 -10.52 1.24
C ILE A 37 -0.79 -9.42 2.29
N SER A 38 -1.03 -8.16 1.89
CA SER A 38 -1.09 -7.05 2.86
C SER A 38 -2.25 -7.21 3.83
N THR A 39 -3.41 -7.63 3.33
CA THR A 39 -4.60 -7.89 4.16
C THR A 39 -4.34 -9.05 5.12
N LEU A 40 -3.68 -10.12 4.66
CA LEU A 40 -3.30 -11.24 5.51
C LEU A 40 -2.26 -10.82 6.56
N SER A 41 -1.29 -9.99 6.19
CA SER A 41 -0.27 -9.45 7.11
C SER A 41 -0.91 -8.64 8.23
N LEU A 42 -1.81 -7.70 7.88
CA LEU A 42 -2.56 -6.89 8.85
C LEU A 42 -3.45 -7.73 9.77
N LYS A 43 -4.11 -8.76 9.24
CA LYS A 43 -4.95 -9.67 10.06
C LYS A 43 -4.16 -10.48 11.10
N ASN A 44 -2.85 -10.61 10.94
CA ASN A 44 -1.97 -11.35 11.84
C ASN A 44 -1.01 -10.40 12.60
N ASP A 45 -1.33 -9.10 12.66
CA ASP A 45 -0.51 -8.07 13.33
C ASP A 45 0.95 -8.00 12.83
N PHE A 46 1.19 -8.41 11.58
CA PHE A 46 2.50 -8.26 10.96
C PHE A 46 2.64 -6.89 10.31
N ASN A 47 3.84 -6.31 10.44
CA ASN A 47 4.18 -5.07 9.74
C ASN A 47 4.30 -5.38 8.22
N PRO A 48 3.53 -4.69 7.35
CA PRO A 48 3.57 -4.92 5.89
C PRO A 48 4.96 -4.72 5.28
N ALA A 49 5.77 -3.81 5.82
CA ALA A 49 7.13 -3.61 5.36
C ALA A 49 8.02 -4.84 5.63
N THR A 50 7.86 -5.46 6.81
CA THR A 50 8.56 -6.71 7.14
C THR A 50 8.09 -7.86 6.25
N THR A 51 6.79 -7.94 5.97
CA THR A 51 6.25 -8.94 5.05
C THR A 51 6.79 -8.77 3.63
N LEU A 52 6.90 -7.54 3.13
CA LEU A 52 7.49 -7.26 1.82
C LEU A 52 8.97 -7.64 1.76
N LYS A 53 9.75 -7.28 2.80
CA LYS A 53 11.17 -7.67 2.90
C LYS A 53 11.33 -9.19 2.86
N PHE A 54 10.45 -9.91 3.55
CA PHE A 54 10.44 -11.37 3.54
C PHE A 54 10.11 -11.94 2.16
N LEU A 55 9.09 -11.38 1.48
CA LEU A 55 8.72 -11.80 0.13
C LEU A 55 9.89 -11.62 -0.87
N ILE A 56 10.54 -10.45 -0.87
CA ILE A 56 11.71 -10.16 -1.70
C ILE A 56 12.84 -11.16 -1.43
N ALA A 57 13.11 -11.46 -0.16
CA ALA A 57 14.14 -12.43 0.22
C ALA A 57 13.84 -13.83 -0.31
N VAL A 58 12.58 -14.27 -0.25
CA VAL A 58 12.13 -15.54 -0.80
C VAL A 58 12.30 -15.58 -2.33
N GLU A 59 11.88 -14.52 -3.03
CA GLU A 59 12.02 -14.42 -4.50
C GLU A 59 13.49 -14.48 -4.96
N LEU A 60 14.39 -13.76 -4.28
CA LEU A 60 15.82 -13.78 -4.58
C LEU A 60 16.45 -15.16 -4.31
N CYS A 61 16.11 -15.79 -3.18
CA CYS A 61 16.63 -17.13 -2.85
C CYS A 61 16.12 -18.18 -3.86
N LEU A 62 14.85 -18.09 -4.28
CA LEU A 62 14.29 -18.96 -5.34
C LEU A 62 14.95 -18.71 -6.71
N SER A 63 15.22 -17.45 -7.08
CA SER A 63 15.93 -17.10 -8.33
C SER A 63 17.31 -17.75 -8.39
N VAL A 64 18.11 -17.62 -7.33
CA VAL A 64 19.44 -18.23 -7.23
C VAL A 64 19.36 -19.75 -7.30
N LEU A 65 18.46 -20.35 -6.52
CA LEU A 65 18.32 -21.81 -6.44
C LEU A 65 17.90 -22.41 -7.80
N LEU A 66 17.00 -21.75 -8.52
CA LEU A 66 16.60 -22.16 -9.87
C LEU A 66 17.71 -21.95 -10.92
N PHE A 67 18.52 -20.90 -10.79
CA PHE A 67 19.64 -20.65 -11.70
C PHE A 67 20.70 -21.77 -11.66
N PHE A 68 21.02 -22.25 -10.45
CA PHE A 68 22.01 -23.33 -10.26
C PHE A 68 21.42 -24.73 -10.46
N PHE A 69 20.20 -24.99 -9.96
CA PHE A 69 19.62 -26.33 -9.89
C PHE A 69 18.38 -26.55 -10.78
N GLY A 70 18.05 -25.60 -11.66
CA GLY A 70 16.80 -25.61 -12.44
C GLY A 70 16.54 -26.90 -13.24
N HIS A 71 17.59 -27.60 -13.68
CA HIS A 71 17.45 -28.87 -14.40
C HIS A 71 16.87 -30.00 -13.52
N LYS A 72 17.20 -30.05 -12.22
CA LYS A 72 16.66 -31.04 -11.28
C LYS A 72 15.32 -30.62 -10.70
N LEU A 73 15.09 -29.32 -10.62
CA LEU A 73 13.96 -28.71 -9.92
C LEU A 73 12.83 -28.27 -10.86
N THR A 74 12.66 -28.97 -11.99
CA THR A 74 11.65 -28.67 -13.00
C THR A 74 10.23 -28.58 -12.42
N ARG A 75 9.85 -29.48 -11.50
CA ARG A 75 8.54 -29.45 -10.82
C ARG A 75 8.37 -28.23 -9.92
N LEU A 76 9.42 -27.86 -9.19
CA LEU A 76 9.39 -26.66 -8.33
C LEU A 76 9.26 -25.40 -9.17
N ALA A 77 10.01 -25.32 -10.27
CA ALA A 77 9.95 -24.20 -11.21
C ALA A 77 8.54 -24.03 -11.82
N GLN A 78 7.90 -25.13 -12.20
CA GLN A 78 6.50 -25.13 -12.66
C GLN A 78 5.54 -24.65 -11.56
N ALA A 79 5.70 -25.12 -10.32
CA ALA A 79 4.88 -24.66 -9.20
C ALA A 79 5.03 -23.15 -8.94
N ILE A 80 6.25 -22.63 -8.99
CA ILE A 80 6.54 -21.20 -8.84
C ILE A 80 5.88 -20.39 -9.97
N LEU A 81 6.01 -20.83 -11.22
CA LEU A 81 5.34 -20.19 -12.36
C LEU A 81 3.82 -20.16 -12.19
N CYS A 82 3.21 -21.24 -11.70
CA CYS A 82 1.77 -21.27 -11.39
C CYS A 82 1.40 -20.26 -10.29
N ILE A 83 2.19 -20.17 -9.22
CA ILE A 83 1.95 -19.22 -8.12
C ILE A 83 2.08 -17.78 -8.62
N VAL A 84 3.14 -17.45 -9.37
CA VAL A 84 3.33 -16.09 -9.93
C VAL A 84 2.19 -15.73 -10.88
N ALA A 85 1.78 -16.65 -11.76
CA ALA A 85 0.64 -16.42 -12.64
C ALA A 85 -0.67 -16.20 -11.86
N PHE A 86 -0.91 -16.98 -10.80
CA PHE A 86 -2.08 -16.81 -9.94
C PHE A 86 -2.07 -15.47 -9.21
N VAL A 87 -0.93 -15.07 -8.64
CA VAL A 87 -0.79 -13.76 -7.96
C VAL A 87 -1.00 -12.63 -8.95
N ALA A 88 -0.43 -12.70 -10.15
CA ALA A 88 -0.62 -11.70 -11.19
C ALA A 88 -2.09 -11.61 -11.65
N LEU A 89 -2.78 -12.75 -11.78
CA LEU A 89 -4.23 -12.76 -12.10
C LEU A 89 -5.08 -12.19 -10.97
N ALA A 90 -4.74 -12.49 -9.71
CA ALA A 90 -5.43 -11.95 -8.54
C ALA A 90 -5.27 -10.42 -8.45
N GLU A 91 -4.07 -9.90 -8.70
CA GLU A 91 -3.80 -8.46 -8.76
C GLU A 91 -4.48 -7.80 -9.96
N CYS A 92 -4.49 -8.44 -11.14
CA CYS A 92 -5.24 -7.95 -12.29
C CYS A 92 -6.74 -7.82 -11.97
N SER A 93 -7.33 -8.84 -11.34
CA SER A 93 -8.73 -8.82 -10.89
C SER A 93 -8.99 -7.68 -9.89
N ALA A 94 -8.08 -7.49 -8.93
CA ALA A 94 -8.18 -6.40 -7.97
C ALA A 94 -8.03 -5.02 -8.64
N GLY A 95 -7.13 -4.88 -9.60
CA GLY A 95 -6.92 -3.66 -10.39
C GLY A 95 -8.15 -3.30 -11.22
N VAL A 96 -8.80 -4.28 -11.86
CA VAL A 96 -10.07 -4.08 -12.59
C VAL A 96 -11.15 -3.54 -11.65
N LYS A 97 -11.23 -4.08 -10.43
CA LYS A 97 -12.19 -3.62 -9.43
C LYS A 97 -11.94 -2.17 -8.96
N ARG A 98 -10.72 -1.65 -9.07
CA ARG A 98 -10.35 -0.28 -8.68
C ARG A 98 -10.32 0.73 -9.83
N GLY A 99 -10.38 0.28 -11.08
CA GLY A 99 -10.16 1.14 -12.24
C GLY A 99 -8.70 1.59 -12.44
N GLU A 100 -7.73 0.92 -11.81
CA GLU A 100 -6.29 1.26 -11.94
C GLU A 100 -5.69 0.65 -13.20
N VAL A 101 -5.70 1.41 -14.31
CA VAL A 101 -5.21 0.93 -15.61
C VAL A 101 -3.76 0.45 -15.58
N THR A 102 -2.88 1.13 -14.84
CA THR A 102 -1.46 0.78 -14.74
C THR A 102 -1.24 -0.58 -14.06
N SER A 103 -1.96 -0.84 -12.96
CA SER A 103 -1.94 -2.12 -12.25
C SER A 103 -2.46 -3.26 -13.14
N ILE A 104 -3.58 -3.03 -13.83
CA ILE A 104 -4.16 -4.00 -14.78
C ILE A 104 -3.16 -4.38 -15.88
N VAL A 105 -2.52 -3.39 -16.52
CA VAL A 105 -1.57 -3.62 -17.62
C VAL A 105 -0.34 -4.37 -17.12
N THR A 106 0.25 -3.94 -16.01
CA THR A 106 1.45 -4.60 -15.46
C THR A 106 1.18 -6.03 -15.01
N SER A 107 0.10 -6.27 -14.26
CA SER A 107 -0.30 -7.61 -13.80
C SER A 107 -0.66 -8.54 -14.96
N SER A 108 -1.36 -8.05 -15.99
CA SER A 108 -1.69 -8.87 -17.17
C SER A 108 -0.45 -9.28 -17.98
N ILE A 109 0.52 -8.37 -18.15
CA ILE A 109 1.81 -8.69 -18.80
C ILE A 109 2.54 -9.79 -18.01
N ILE A 110 2.66 -9.67 -16.69
CA ILE A 110 3.32 -10.67 -15.85
C ILE A 110 2.59 -12.02 -15.96
N ALA A 111 1.26 -12.04 -15.87
CA ALA A 111 0.48 -13.26 -16.01
C ALA A 111 0.69 -13.95 -17.37
N MET A 112 0.70 -13.18 -18.46
CA MET A 112 0.93 -13.70 -19.82
C MET A 112 2.34 -14.28 -19.98
N ILE A 113 3.36 -13.61 -19.44
CA ILE A 113 4.74 -14.12 -19.45
C ILE A 113 4.82 -15.43 -18.66
N SER A 114 4.26 -15.47 -17.44
CA SER A 114 4.29 -16.67 -16.60
C SER A 114 3.56 -17.87 -17.24
N LEU A 115 2.38 -17.64 -17.84
CA LEU A 115 1.63 -18.68 -18.54
C LEU A 115 2.37 -19.19 -19.78
N THR A 116 2.99 -18.28 -20.55
CA THR A 116 3.80 -18.65 -21.72
C THR A 116 4.99 -19.54 -21.32
N LEU A 117 5.73 -19.13 -20.27
CA LEU A 117 6.84 -19.93 -19.73
C LEU A 117 6.36 -21.29 -19.19
N LEU A 118 5.18 -21.34 -18.56
CA LEU A 118 4.58 -22.57 -18.04
C LEU A 118 4.19 -23.55 -19.16
N CYS A 119 3.62 -23.05 -20.26
CA CYS A 119 3.30 -23.85 -21.43
C CYS A 119 4.57 -24.42 -22.10
N LEU A 120 5.62 -23.60 -22.24
CA LEU A 120 6.92 -24.04 -22.76
C LEU A 120 7.56 -25.11 -21.86
N ALA A 121 7.47 -24.95 -20.54
CA ALA A 121 7.97 -25.93 -19.58
C ALA A 121 7.17 -27.24 -19.58
N SER A 122 5.87 -27.20 -19.81
CA SER A 122 4.96 -28.36 -19.77
C SER A 122 4.94 -29.15 -21.09
N GLY A 123 5.19 -28.51 -22.24
CA GLY A 123 4.91 -29.06 -23.56
C GLY A 123 5.74 -30.25 -24.06
N SER A 124 6.94 -30.52 -23.52
CA SER A 124 7.65 -31.77 -23.92
C SER A 124 7.12 -32.96 -23.13
N LYS A 125 6.34 -33.80 -23.81
CA LYS A 125 6.12 -35.19 -23.42
C LYS A 125 7.50 -35.79 -23.16
N ARG A 126 7.74 -36.15 -21.90
CA ARG A 126 8.91 -36.91 -21.49
C ARG A 126 8.76 -38.27 -22.17
N GLU A 127 9.39 -38.44 -23.32
CA GLU A 127 9.67 -39.76 -23.86
C GLU A 127 10.48 -40.45 -22.76
N ARG A 128 9.81 -41.39 -22.11
CA ARG A 128 10.30 -42.06 -20.92
C ARG A 128 11.31 -43.09 -21.39
N THR A 129 12.52 -42.63 -21.71
CA THR A 129 13.67 -43.52 -21.88
C THR A 129 14.09 -43.93 -20.47
N ASP A 130 13.39 -44.94 -19.95
CA ASP A 130 13.82 -45.69 -18.78
C ASP A 130 15.12 -46.44 -19.15
N ALA A 131 16.02 -46.54 -18.16
CA ALA A 131 17.32 -47.21 -18.15
C ALA A 131 18.49 -46.44 -18.82
N ASP A 132 19.24 -45.65 -18.04
CA ASP A 132 20.68 -45.95 -17.83
C ASP A 132 21.47 -44.99 -16.92
N ASP A 133 20.94 -43.85 -16.46
CA ASP A 133 21.78 -42.90 -15.71
C ASP A 133 21.76 -43.12 -14.18
N LEU A 134 22.44 -44.17 -13.72
CA LEU A 134 22.70 -44.45 -12.29
C LEU A 134 24.14 -44.16 -11.83
N LYS A 135 25.01 -43.58 -12.68
CA LYS A 135 26.43 -43.41 -12.33
C LYS A 135 27.07 -42.13 -12.86
N SER A 136 26.60 -40.96 -12.44
CA SER A 136 27.50 -39.79 -12.36
C SER A 136 26.84 -38.62 -11.63
N GLU A 137 26.79 -38.64 -10.29
CA GLU A 137 26.51 -37.40 -9.55
C GLU A 137 26.87 -37.53 -8.07
N ARG A 138 28.15 -37.31 -7.72
CA ARG A 138 28.53 -37.27 -6.30
C ARG A 138 29.51 -36.16 -5.89
N ASN A 139 29.97 -35.27 -6.78
CA ASN A 139 31.03 -34.33 -6.37
C ASN A 139 30.81 -32.82 -6.61
N THR A 140 29.62 -32.39 -7.01
CA THR A 140 29.31 -30.95 -7.22
C THR A 140 28.35 -30.35 -6.19
N ASN A 141 27.83 -31.14 -5.24
CA ASN A 141 26.80 -30.66 -4.31
C ASN A 141 27.33 -29.74 -3.19
N GLY A 142 28.58 -29.90 -2.73
CA GLY A 142 29.08 -29.14 -1.58
C GLY A 142 29.23 -27.63 -1.85
N ILE A 143 29.88 -27.28 -2.98
CA ILE A 143 30.13 -25.89 -3.36
C ILE A 143 28.83 -25.19 -3.73
N ALA A 144 27.92 -25.88 -4.42
CA ALA A 144 26.64 -25.31 -4.82
C ALA A 144 25.70 -25.07 -3.62
N VAL A 145 25.69 -25.96 -2.63
CA VAL A 145 24.95 -25.77 -1.37
C VAL A 145 25.53 -24.62 -0.56
N PHE A 146 26.85 -24.53 -0.46
CA PHE A 146 27.52 -23.45 0.28
C PHE A 146 27.31 -22.07 -0.39
N ALA A 147 27.42 -22.00 -1.71
CA ALA A 147 27.12 -20.78 -2.48
C ALA A 147 25.64 -20.38 -2.34
N CYS A 148 24.71 -21.35 -2.35
CA CYS A 148 23.28 -21.09 -2.15
C CYS A 148 22.98 -20.56 -0.73
N MET A 149 23.64 -21.11 0.30
CA MET A 149 23.51 -20.61 1.67
C MET A 149 24.00 -19.16 1.79
N ILE A 150 25.21 -18.86 1.30
CA ILE A 150 25.74 -17.48 1.34
C ILE A 150 24.82 -16.51 0.60
N LEU A 151 24.33 -16.89 -0.58
CA LEU A 151 23.42 -16.05 -1.37
C LEU A 151 22.07 -15.85 -0.67
N CYS A 152 21.49 -16.86 -0.02
CA CYS A 152 20.25 -16.66 0.75
C CYS A 152 20.48 -15.79 1.99
N PHE A 153 21.63 -15.89 2.67
CA PHE A 153 21.98 -14.96 3.76
C PHE A 153 22.12 -13.51 3.27
N VAL A 154 22.79 -13.28 2.14
CA VAL A 154 22.91 -11.95 1.52
C VAL A 154 21.54 -11.43 1.05
N ALA A 155 20.73 -12.29 0.42
CA ALA A 155 19.39 -11.95 -0.05
C ALA A 155 18.41 -11.60 1.09
N ILE A 156 18.61 -12.15 2.29
CA ILE A 156 17.85 -11.77 3.49
C ILE A 156 18.41 -10.47 4.11
N ALA A 157 19.73 -10.31 4.16
CA ALA A 157 20.37 -9.16 4.80
C ALA A 157 20.14 -7.83 4.05
N VAL A 158 20.15 -7.84 2.72
CA VAL A 158 19.97 -6.63 1.89
C VAL A 158 18.61 -5.93 2.10
N PRO A 159 17.46 -6.60 2.03
CA PRO A 159 16.16 -5.95 2.26
C PRO A 159 15.95 -5.57 3.73
N LEU A 160 16.55 -6.28 4.69
CA LEU A 160 16.46 -5.93 6.11
C LEU A 160 17.07 -4.55 6.39
N ASN A 161 18.22 -4.24 5.79
CA ASN A 161 18.98 -3.03 6.07
C ASN A 161 18.58 -1.80 5.25
N ARG A 162 17.66 -1.95 4.28
CA ARG A 162 17.10 -0.80 3.55
C ARG A 162 15.80 -0.34 4.22
N SER A 163 15.70 0.98 4.41
CA SER A 163 14.42 1.62 4.67
C SER A 163 13.60 1.55 3.39
N LEU A 164 12.54 0.76 3.39
CA LEU A 164 11.56 0.75 2.30
C LEU A 164 10.53 1.82 2.62
N ALA A 165 10.13 2.58 1.60
CA ALA A 165 9.01 3.50 1.75
C ALA A 165 7.81 2.73 2.34
N PRO A 166 7.19 3.22 3.42
CA PRO A 166 6.01 2.58 3.98
C PRO A 166 4.93 2.51 2.90
N ARG A 167 4.08 1.48 2.96
CA ARG A 167 2.93 1.40 2.04
C ARG A 167 2.12 2.67 2.20
N THR A 168 2.00 3.46 1.14
CA THR A 168 1.10 4.59 1.15
C THR A 168 -0.30 3.99 1.11
N ILE A 169 -0.97 4.10 2.25
CA ILE A 169 -2.38 3.75 2.40
C ILE A 169 -3.24 4.61 1.45
N SER A 170 -2.67 5.61 0.76
CA SER A 170 -3.30 6.39 -0.31
C SER A 170 -3.82 5.55 -1.49
N ASP A 171 -3.15 4.45 -1.87
CA ASP A 171 -3.56 3.69 -3.08
C ASP A 171 -4.40 2.46 -2.71
N GLY A 172 -4.49 2.12 -1.42
CA GLY A 172 -5.17 0.91 -0.94
C GLY A 172 -6.20 1.11 0.18
N ALA A 173 -6.23 2.26 0.83
CA ALA A 173 -7.32 2.69 1.72
C ALA A 173 -7.91 4.06 1.37
N ILE A 174 -7.70 4.55 0.14
CA ILE A 174 -8.90 4.91 -0.62
C ILE A 174 -9.61 3.60 -0.90
N MET A 175 -10.34 3.09 0.08
CA MET A 175 -11.46 2.20 -0.19
C MET A 175 -12.46 3.06 -0.96
N SER A 176 -12.22 3.25 -2.26
CA SER A 176 -13.31 3.43 -3.20
C SER A 176 -14.08 2.12 -3.13
N ARG A 177 -14.96 2.05 -2.12
CA ARG A 177 -16.04 1.09 -2.10
C ARG A 177 -16.96 1.58 -3.22
N ASP A 178 -16.61 1.21 -4.45
CA ASP A 178 -17.47 1.38 -5.60
C ASP A 178 -18.74 0.57 -5.31
N THR A 179 -19.73 1.29 -4.79
CA THR A 179 -21.11 1.05 -5.18
C THR A 179 -21.20 1.35 -6.68
N PRO A 180 -21.98 0.56 -7.43
CA PRO A 180 -21.74 0.30 -8.84
C PRO A 180 -21.84 1.56 -9.70
N ALA A 181 -20.86 1.72 -10.61
CA ALA A 181 -20.87 2.74 -11.63
C ALA A 181 -22.11 2.63 -12.53
N ALA A 182 -23.03 3.57 -12.36
CA ALA A 182 -23.85 4.17 -13.42
C ALA A 182 -24.59 5.38 -12.82
N ASN A 183 -24.04 6.57 -13.06
CA ASN A 183 -24.57 7.90 -12.72
C ASN A 183 -24.26 8.40 -11.29
N SER A 184 -23.65 9.58 -11.20
CA SER A 184 -23.72 10.50 -10.05
C SER A 184 -23.41 9.95 -8.65
N GLY A 185 -22.42 9.06 -8.49
CA GLY A 185 -21.99 8.61 -7.15
C GLY A 185 -20.93 9.54 -6.55
N SER A 186 -21.17 10.08 -5.35
CA SER A 186 -20.20 10.89 -4.60
C SER A 186 -18.89 10.12 -4.35
N ARG A 187 -17.73 10.73 -4.67
CA ARG A 187 -16.39 10.16 -4.40
C ARG A 187 -16.21 9.97 -2.90
N ILE A 188 -15.96 8.76 -2.40
CA ILE A 188 -15.74 8.54 -0.96
C ILE A 188 -14.27 8.76 -0.61
N ILE A 189 -14.00 9.60 0.39
CA ILE A 189 -12.65 9.89 0.90
C ILE A 189 -12.61 9.55 2.39
N GLU A 190 -11.91 8.48 2.73
CA GLU A 190 -11.70 8.06 4.12
C GLU A 190 -10.52 8.79 4.75
N MET A 191 -10.74 9.38 5.93
CA MET A 191 -9.74 10.11 6.68
C MET A 191 -9.70 9.57 8.11
N ASN A 192 -8.51 9.16 8.54
CA ASN A 192 -8.25 8.79 9.93
C ASN A 192 -7.11 9.65 10.48
N PRO A 193 -7.43 10.84 11.03
CA PRO A 193 -6.43 11.78 11.55
C PRO A 193 -5.48 11.18 12.56
N MET A 194 -5.91 10.20 13.37
CA MET A 194 -5.06 9.54 14.38
C MET A 194 -3.81 8.88 13.78
N GLN A 195 -3.83 8.54 12.50
CA GLN A 195 -2.69 7.92 11.80
C GLN A 195 -1.71 8.94 11.18
N TRP A 196 -1.97 10.24 11.35
CA TRP A 196 -1.20 11.30 10.71
C TRP A 196 -0.09 11.88 11.61
N VAL A 197 -0.02 11.48 12.88
CA VAL A 197 1.07 11.89 13.78
C VAL A 197 2.44 11.52 13.16
N GLY A 198 3.33 12.51 13.10
CA GLY A 198 4.66 12.42 12.50
C GLY A 198 4.69 12.59 10.97
N ARG A 199 3.55 12.85 10.33
CA ARG A 199 3.47 13.04 8.87
C ARG A 199 3.40 14.53 8.50
N PRO A 200 3.99 14.94 7.37
CA PRO A 200 3.74 16.26 6.79
C PRO A 200 2.26 16.45 6.48
N LEU A 201 1.69 17.61 6.84
CA LEU A 201 0.30 17.96 6.57
C LEU A 201 -0.02 17.88 5.07
N ILE A 202 0.92 18.30 4.22
CA ILE A 202 0.79 18.28 2.75
C ILE A 202 0.62 16.87 2.18
N GLU A 203 1.06 15.83 2.89
CA GLU A 203 0.90 14.43 2.48
C GLU A 203 -0.44 13.82 2.94
N THR A 204 -1.19 14.53 3.78
CA THR A 204 -2.53 14.09 4.23
C THR A 204 -3.61 14.51 3.24
N PRO A 205 -4.80 13.87 3.26
CA PRO A 205 -5.94 14.33 2.47
C PRO A 205 -6.26 15.82 2.68
N ILE A 206 -6.17 16.32 3.92
CA ILE A 206 -6.44 17.73 4.22
C ILE A 206 -5.47 18.65 3.47
N GLY A 207 -4.17 18.36 3.49
CA GLY A 207 -3.18 19.16 2.78
C GLY A 207 -3.36 19.17 1.25
N GLN A 208 -3.93 18.10 0.68
CA GLN A 208 -4.23 18.02 -0.75
C GLN A 208 -5.43 18.88 -1.16
N PHE A 209 -6.45 18.96 -0.31
CA PHE A 209 -7.70 19.68 -0.61
C PHE A 209 -7.74 21.11 -0.06
N THR A 210 -6.92 21.42 0.94
CA THR A 210 -6.80 22.75 1.57
C THR A 210 -5.33 23.15 1.71
N PRO A 211 -4.58 23.28 0.60
CA PRO A 211 -3.15 23.59 0.66
C PRO A 211 -2.86 24.93 1.36
N ASP A 212 -3.80 25.88 1.29
CA ASP A 212 -3.69 27.19 1.91
C ASP A 212 -3.69 27.13 3.45
N ALA A 213 -4.25 26.07 4.05
CA ALA A 213 -4.26 25.88 5.50
C ALA A 213 -2.85 25.87 6.10
N LEU A 214 -1.89 25.27 5.38
CA LEU A 214 -0.49 25.22 5.81
C LEU A 214 0.13 26.62 5.92
N GLY A 215 -0.21 27.52 4.99
CA GLY A 215 0.27 28.90 5.00
C GLY A 215 -0.26 29.70 6.19
N GLN A 216 -1.49 29.41 6.64
CA GLN A 216 -2.13 30.09 7.76
C GLN A 216 -1.63 29.59 9.13
N LEU A 217 -1.21 28.33 9.24
CA LEU A 217 -0.71 27.74 10.48
C LEU A 217 0.70 28.24 10.87
N GLY A 218 1.49 28.73 9.91
CA GLY A 218 2.85 29.23 10.17
C GLY A 218 3.83 28.14 10.65
N GLU A 219 4.75 28.51 11.56
CA GLU A 219 5.73 27.57 12.13
C GLU A 219 5.12 26.61 13.16
N LYS A 220 4.11 27.07 13.91
CA LYS A 220 3.35 26.26 14.86
C LYS A 220 1.91 26.78 14.92
N GLY A 221 0.95 25.91 14.69
CA GLY A 221 -0.47 26.25 14.73
C GLY A 221 -1.36 25.04 15.01
N VAL A 222 -2.64 25.31 15.21
CA VAL A 222 -3.66 24.31 15.51
C VAL A 222 -4.64 24.21 14.35
N LEU A 223 -4.85 23.00 13.86
CA LEU A 223 -5.78 22.66 12.81
C LEU A 223 -6.95 21.87 13.40
N ILE A 224 -8.17 22.33 13.15
CA ILE A 224 -9.39 21.76 13.69
C ILE A 224 -10.25 21.25 12.54
N LEU A 225 -10.65 19.98 12.57
CA LEU A 225 -11.71 19.46 11.69
C LEU A 225 -13.01 19.46 12.46
N TYR A 226 -14.02 20.10 11.91
CA TYR A 226 -15.32 20.21 12.57
C TYR A 226 -16.46 20.14 11.57
N ASN A 227 -17.67 20.01 12.09
CA ASN A 227 -18.89 20.22 11.33
C ASN A 227 -19.74 21.24 12.11
N PRO A 228 -20.27 22.29 11.46
CA PRO A 228 -21.03 23.33 12.14
C PRO A 228 -22.33 22.84 12.79
N ARG A 229 -22.80 21.64 12.44
CA ARG A 229 -24.02 21.02 13.00
C ARG A 229 -23.75 19.94 14.04
N CYS A 230 -22.50 19.77 14.44
CA CYS A 230 -22.09 18.78 15.41
C CYS A 230 -22.09 19.41 16.81
N GLY A 231 -22.96 18.93 17.70
CA GLY A 231 -23.08 19.46 19.07
C GLY A 231 -21.77 19.36 19.86
N THR A 232 -21.08 18.22 19.78
CA THR A 232 -19.74 18.05 20.40
C THR A 232 -18.71 19.04 19.85
N CYS A 233 -18.88 19.48 18.60
CA CYS A 233 -17.99 20.47 17.98
C CYS A 233 -18.25 21.85 18.59
N HIS A 234 -19.52 22.25 18.76
CA HIS A 234 -19.89 23.47 19.47
C HIS A 234 -19.37 23.47 20.90
N ASP A 235 -19.60 22.38 21.65
CA ASP A 235 -19.12 22.25 23.02
C ASP A 235 -17.58 22.40 23.09
N MET A 236 -16.86 21.80 22.14
CA MET A 236 -15.40 21.91 22.07
C MET A 236 -14.95 23.35 21.79
N PHE A 237 -15.60 24.06 20.87
CA PHE A 237 -15.27 25.45 20.56
C PHE A 237 -15.53 26.39 21.74
N ASP A 238 -16.70 26.26 22.37
CA ASP A 238 -17.07 27.07 23.53
C ASP A 238 -16.09 26.87 24.70
N VAL A 239 -15.73 25.62 25.01
CA VAL A 239 -14.88 25.29 26.16
C VAL A 239 -13.41 25.65 25.92
N HIS A 240 -12.90 25.53 24.70
CA HIS A 240 -11.45 25.58 24.45
C HIS A 240 -10.98 26.74 23.56
N PHE A 241 -11.87 27.38 22.80
CA PHE A 241 -11.47 28.31 21.75
C PHE A 241 -12.24 29.64 21.75
N SER A 242 -13.28 29.80 22.59
CA SER A 242 -14.08 31.03 22.71
C SER A 242 -13.28 32.26 23.15
N GLU A 243 -12.29 32.08 24.04
CA GLU A 243 -11.40 33.18 24.48
C GLU A 243 -10.30 33.53 23.46
N GLY A 244 -10.16 32.74 22.39
CA GLY A 244 -9.07 32.84 21.42
C GLY A 244 -7.79 32.11 21.85
N SER A 245 -6.78 32.09 20.97
CA SER A 245 -5.49 31.43 21.22
C SER A 245 -4.32 32.30 20.75
N ASP A 246 -3.18 32.18 21.43
CA ASP A 246 -1.91 32.76 21.00
C ASP A 246 -1.33 32.04 19.77
N LEU A 247 -1.79 30.81 19.49
CA LEU A 247 -1.42 30.06 18.29
C LEU A 247 -2.38 30.34 17.15
N PRO A 248 -1.91 30.40 15.89
CA PRO A 248 -2.79 30.41 14.72
C PRO A 248 -3.76 29.22 14.74
N LEU A 249 -5.06 29.51 14.66
CA LEU A 249 -6.12 28.51 14.61
C LEU A 249 -6.71 28.46 13.20
N VAL A 250 -6.73 27.28 12.59
CA VAL A 250 -7.41 27.04 11.31
C VAL A 250 -8.50 26.00 11.54
N ALA A 251 -9.75 26.37 11.28
CA ALA A 251 -10.90 25.49 11.42
C ALA A 251 -11.44 25.11 10.03
N ILE A 252 -11.38 23.82 9.70
CA ILE A 252 -11.85 23.27 8.43
C ILE A 252 -13.20 22.58 8.66
N ASP A 253 -14.22 23.12 8.01
CA ASP A 253 -15.54 22.52 7.90
C ASP A 253 -15.49 21.27 7.01
N VAL A 254 -16.04 20.17 7.55
CA VAL A 254 -16.28 18.91 6.85
C VAL A 254 -17.75 18.91 6.38
N PRO A 255 -18.01 19.26 5.11
CA PRO A 255 -19.37 19.39 4.63
C PRO A 255 -20.04 18.02 4.50
N PRO A 256 -21.38 17.97 4.64
CA PRO A 256 -22.13 16.77 4.29
C PRO A 256 -22.07 16.50 2.78
N THR A 257 -22.46 15.30 2.35
CA THR A 257 -22.63 15.03 0.91
C THR A 257 -23.80 15.82 0.33
N GLU A 258 -23.75 16.11 -0.97
CA GLU A 258 -24.84 16.80 -1.70
C GLU A 258 -26.20 16.08 -1.58
N GLU A 259 -26.17 14.75 -1.39
CA GLU A 259 -27.35 13.90 -1.26
C GLU A 259 -27.79 13.70 0.20
N ALA A 260 -27.04 14.21 1.18
CA ALA A 260 -27.40 14.06 2.58
C ALA A 260 -28.66 14.89 2.86
N ILE A 261 -29.68 14.23 3.41
CA ILE A 261 -30.82 14.93 3.99
C ILE A 261 -30.32 15.65 5.24
N VAL A 262 -30.05 16.94 5.08
CA VAL A 262 -29.75 17.84 6.18
C VAL A 262 -31.03 17.99 7.00
N LEU A 263 -31.00 17.47 8.23
CA LEU A 263 -32.00 17.80 9.24
C LEU A 263 -31.69 19.20 9.78
N GLU A 264 -32.73 19.95 10.16
CA GLU A 264 -32.55 21.23 10.85
C GLU A 264 -31.77 20.98 12.15
N SER A 265 -30.68 21.74 12.31
CA SER A 265 -29.85 21.74 13.52
C SER A 265 -30.48 22.66 14.55
N GLU A 266 -30.48 22.25 15.82
CA GLU A 266 -30.85 23.12 16.94
C GLU A 266 -29.73 24.14 17.29
N TYR A 267 -28.53 23.90 16.77
CA TYR A 267 -27.35 24.76 16.94
C TYR A 267 -27.22 25.75 15.80
N ASP A 268 -26.72 26.95 16.12
CA ASP A 268 -26.36 27.97 15.14
C ASP A 268 -25.36 27.42 14.11
N ASP A 269 -25.44 27.89 12.86
CA ASP A 269 -24.57 27.44 11.78
C ASP A 269 -23.10 27.91 11.95
N GLU A 270 -22.81 28.71 12.99
CA GLU A 270 -21.48 29.26 13.30
C GLU A 270 -21.01 28.83 14.70
N VAL A 271 -19.76 28.37 14.81
CA VAL A 271 -19.11 28.04 16.10
C VAL A 271 -18.37 29.26 16.65
N ASP A 272 -18.31 29.40 17.98
CA ASP A 272 -17.62 30.53 18.62
C ASP A 272 -16.10 30.32 18.64
N CYS A 273 -15.40 31.00 17.73
CA CYS A 273 -13.95 31.08 17.72
C CYS A 273 -13.49 32.40 17.07
N PRO A 274 -13.28 33.46 17.85
CA PRO A 274 -13.00 34.80 17.31
C PRO A 274 -11.64 34.90 16.59
N THR A 275 -10.69 34.00 16.90
CA THR A 275 -9.35 33.99 16.30
C THR A 275 -9.17 32.90 15.22
N CYS A 276 -10.21 32.13 14.92
CA CYS A 276 -10.12 31.08 13.91
C CYS A 276 -10.15 31.63 12.48
N ILE A 277 -9.31 31.06 11.63
CA ILE A 277 -9.42 31.18 10.18
C ILE A 277 -10.26 30.00 9.69
N PHE A 278 -11.48 30.29 9.24
CA PHE A 278 -12.39 29.29 8.75
C PHE A 278 -12.13 28.94 7.28
N MET A 279 -12.11 27.64 6.99
CA MET A 279 -12.01 27.06 5.66
C MET A 279 -13.03 25.91 5.56
N SER A 280 -13.27 25.40 4.36
CA SER A 280 -14.15 24.24 4.15
C SER A 280 -13.53 23.29 3.14
N LEU A 281 -13.74 22.00 3.34
CA LEU A 281 -13.39 21.00 2.33
C LEU A 281 -14.29 21.18 1.09
N PRO A 282 -13.82 20.79 -0.11
CA PRO A 282 -14.62 20.91 -1.30
C PRO A 282 -15.89 20.03 -1.21
N GLN A 283 -16.99 20.57 -1.69
CA GLN A 283 -18.26 19.86 -1.86
C GLN A 283 -18.11 18.74 -2.91
N GLY A 284 -18.94 17.71 -2.79
CA GLY A 284 -19.03 16.59 -3.75
C GLY A 284 -18.57 15.24 -3.19
N PRO A 285 -17.37 15.12 -2.58
CA PRO A 285 -16.96 13.88 -1.93
C PRO A 285 -17.75 13.56 -0.66
N LEU A 286 -17.93 12.27 -0.38
CA LEU A 286 -18.31 11.78 0.94
C LEU A 286 -17.05 11.68 1.80
N TRP A 287 -16.88 12.63 2.70
CA TRP A 287 -15.80 12.65 3.68
C TRP A 287 -16.13 11.68 4.83
N LEU A 288 -15.48 10.50 4.84
CA LEU A 288 -15.58 9.56 5.96
C LEU A 288 -14.53 9.91 7.00
N VAL A 289 -14.87 10.85 7.88
CA VAL A 289 -14.04 11.32 8.98
C VAL A 289 -14.91 11.53 10.22
N GLY A 290 -14.39 11.17 11.40
CA GLY A 290 -15.01 11.61 12.65
C GLY A 290 -14.81 13.11 12.83
N VAL A 291 -15.72 13.79 13.52
CA VAL A 291 -15.52 15.16 13.98
C VAL A 291 -16.04 15.27 15.42
N PRO A 292 -15.43 16.11 16.28
CA PRO A 292 -14.31 16.99 15.97
C PRO A 292 -12.93 16.31 16.12
N TYR A 293 -11.93 16.83 15.39
CA TYR A 293 -10.51 16.54 15.64
C TYR A 293 -9.73 17.84 15.84
N VAL A 294 -8.77 17.81 16.77
CA VAL A 294 -7.80 18.88 16.99
C VAL A 294 -6.41 18.34 16.70
N MET A 295 -5.62 19.09 15.93
CA MET A 295 -4.28 18.69 15.52
C MET A 295 -3.29 19.83 15.72
N THR A 296 -2.13 19.51 16.26
CA THR A 296 -1.03 20.48 16.35
C THR A 296 -0.06 20.23 15.22
N VAL A 297 0.24 21.29 14.48
CA VAL A 297 1.12 21.27 13.32
C VAL A 297 2.33 22.14 13.62
N GLU A 298 3.52 21.54 13.55
CA GLU A 298 4.80 22.23 13.75
C GLU A 298 5.68 22.03 12.53
N ASN A 299 6.14 23.13 11.92
CA ASN A 299 6.92 23.15 10.68
C ASN A 299 6.28 22.31 9.56
N GLY A 300 4.95 22.37 9.48
CA GLY A 300 4.15 21.61 8.52
C GLY A 300 4.05 20.11 8.81
N VAL A 301 4.52 19.62 9.96
CA VAL A 301 4.40 18.23 10.39
C VAL A 301 3.37 18.14 11.52
N ILE A 302 2.46 17.17 11.44
CA ILE A 302 1.46 16.94 12.48
C ILE A 302 2.15 16.25 13.66
N THR A 303 2.21 16.92 14.81
CA THR A 303 2.90 16.42 16.01
C THR A 303 1.94 15.79 17.01
N CYS A 304 0.68 16.20 17.03
CA CYS A 304 -0.35 15.68 17.90
C CYS A 304 -1.71 15.65 17.20
N VAL A 305 -2.53 14.66 17.55
CA VAL A 305 -3.93 14.53 17.11
C VAL A 305 -4.78 14.05 18.28
N ALA A 306 -5.88 14.74 18.55
CA ALA A 306 -6.87 14.37 19.54
C ALA A 306 -8.28 14.41 18.95
N MET A 307 -9.16 13.53 19.46
CA MET A 307 -10.56 13.40 19.06
C MET A 307 -11.44 13.90 20.20
N ASP A 308 -12.59 14.50 19.87
CA ASP A 308 -13.59 15.00 20.83
C ASP A 308 -13.07 16.15 21.74
N GLY A 309 -11.93 16.75 21.38
CA GLY A 309 -11.32 17.85 22.11
C GLY A 309 -9.80 17.93 21.91
N PRO A 310 -9.15 18.98 22.45
CA PRO A 310 -7.71 19.16 22.32
C PRO A 310 -6.86 18.21 23.16
N GLY A 311 -7.36 17.74 24.32
CA GLY A 311 -6.58 16.87 25.22
C GLY A 311 -5.21 17.45 25.57
N GLU A 312 -4.15 16.66 25.38
CA GLU A 312 -2.75 17.09 25.58
C GLU A 312 -2.12 17.74 24.33
N CYS A 313 -2.90 18.00 23.27
CA CYS A 313 -2.35 18.55 22.03
C CYS A 313 -2.14 20.08 22.06
N LEU A 314 -2.77 20.81 22.98
CA LEU A 314 -2.61 22.27 23.13
C LEU A 314 -1.54 22.63 24.16
#